data_AF-A0AA38X3D6-F1
#
_entry.id   AF-A0AA38X3D6-F1
#
_cell.length_a   1.000
_cell.length_b   1.000
_cell.length_c   1.000
_cell.angle_alpha   90.00
_cell.angle_beta   90.00
_cell.angle_gamma   90.00
#
_symmetry.space_group_name_H-M   'P 1'
#
loop_
_entity.id
_entity.type
_entity.pdbx_description
1 polymer ?
#
loop_
_entity_poly.entity_id
_entity_poly.type
_entity_poly.pdbx_seq_one_letter_code
_entity_poly.pdbx_strand_id
1 'polypeptide(L)'
;MVALAAAYESYRSGVNRSEDIISRHNLAIRAFTSKPTSLDLSLILCRLFSSTAKRMGDWDSAAVHIHHGGNILREAHHQGKAVSELASLMAPTFLCTTENILGGDLGLQTIFKTQQAPLTILKTIHAEYSQTLRLVRRHKNDISSPNRSFLLIAWSVMTQAMYSTMHPDLMLFTTEDPIVPARQVKANLADSGSLLDLRDLEVTCLSLFREIRSSLVKSKQDRQMLNPLQERLKICVDNFVVQGFEIEPRMTAGTFWHDDIDTVCPFSHNHHQSRFHRDRCFPEIEHATREKEKYYMEFVCPYRSGFMPTFYSDAGNDFIST
;
A
#
# COMPACT_ATOMS: atom_id res chain seq x y z
N MET A 1 -2.44 4.38 23.43
CA MET A 1 -2.68 5.84 23.31
C MET A 1 -1.63 6.69 24.02
N VAL A 2 -1.42 6.54 25.34
CA VAL A 2 -0.40 7.34 26.06
C VAL A 2 1.01 7.19 25.46
N ALA A 3 1.44 5.95 25.17
CA ALA A 3 2.72 5.69 24.50
C ALA A 3 2.84 6.39 23.12
N LEU A 4 1.75 6.43 22.35
CA LEU A 4 1.69 7.10 21.05
C LEU A 4 1.80 8.62 21.20
N ALA A 5 1.09 9.20 22.18
CA ALA A 5 1.16 10.62 22.47
C ALA A 5 2.57 11.04 22.91
N ALA A 6 3.20 10.26 23.80
CA ALA A 6 4.57 10.47 24.24
C ALA A 6 5.57 10.37 23.08
N ALA A 7 5.39 9.41 22.16
CA ALA A 7 6.21 9.28 20.96
C ALA A 7 6.03 10.46 20.00
N TYR A 8 4.81 10.95 19.81
CA TYR A 8 4.53 12.13 19.00
C TYR A 8 5.13 13.39 19.60
N GLU A 9 4.95 13.62 20.90
CA GLU A 9 5.53 14.74 21.63
C GLU A 9 7.05 14.71 21.53
N SER A 10 7.67 13.55 21.79
CA SER A 10 9.13 13.38 21.71
C SER A 10 9.68 13.77 20.34
N TYR A 11 8.98 13.39 19.27
CA TYR A 11 9.34 13.79 17.91
C TYR A 11 9.15 15.29 17.65
N ARG A 12 8.05 15.90 18.13
CA ARG A 12 7.70 17.31 17.87
C ARG A 12 8.55 18.30 18.67
N SER A 13 8.82 17.99 19.93
CA SER A 13 9.49 18.90 20.88
C SER A 13 10.98 18.57 21.06
N GLY A 14 11.44 17.41 20.59
CA GLY A 14 12.81 16.93 20.82
C GLY A 14 13.05 16.44 22.25
N VAL A 15 12.03 16.42 23.11
CA VAL A 15 12.13 15.91 24.48
C VAL A 15 12.26 14.39 24.46
N ASN A 16 13.28 13.83 25.09
CA ASN A 16 13.42 12.37 25.19
C ASN A 16 12.33 11.79 26.12
N ARG A 17 11.42 10.99 25.57
CA ARG A 17 10.36 10.28 26.31
C ARG A 17 10.50 8.76 26.24
N SER A 18 11.68 8.24 25.89
CA SER A 18 11.88 6.82 25.56
C SER A 18 11.45 5.88 26.70
N GLU A 19 11.76 6.20 27.95
CA GLU A 19 11.36 5.40 29.11
C GLU A 19 9.84 5.35 29.31
N ASP A 20 9.17 6.50 29.22
CA ASP A 20 7.71 6.60 29.29
C ASP A 20 7.04 5.82 28.16
N ILE A 21 7.59 5.91 26.94
CA ILE A 21 7.07 5.17 25.78
C ILE A 21 7.18 3.67 26.02
N ILE A 22 8.36 3.17 26.37
CA ILE A 22 8.62 1.75 26.62
C ILE A 22 7.74 1.23 27.77
N SER A 23 7.67 1.97 28.88
CA SER A 23 6.87 1.60 30.06
C SER A 23 5.38 1.46 29.72
N ARG A 24 4.81 2.47 29.04
CA ARG A 24 3.39 2.47 28.65
C ARG A 24 3.10 1.44 27.56
N HIS A 25 4.05 1.17 26.67
CA HIS A 25 3.96 0.14 25.64
C HIS A 25 3.92 -1.25 26.26
N ASN A 26 4.85 -1.57 27.17
CA ASN A 26 4.90 -2.83 27.88
C ASN A 26 3.65 -3.07 28.74
N LEU A 27 3.14 -2.03 29.40
CA LEU A 27 1.89 -2.12 30.16
C LEU A 27 0.69 -2.44 29.26
N ALA A 28 0.64 -1.84 28.06
CA ALA A 28 -0.40 -2.13 27.07
C ALA A 28 -0.30 -3.57 26.55
N ILE A 29 0.90 -4.09 26.26
CA ILE A 29 1.10 -5.49 25.86
C ILE A 29 0.60 -6.44 26.95
N ARG A 30 0.98 -6.23 28.21
CA ARG A 30 0.56 -7.10 29.33
C ARG A 30 -0.96 -7.06 29.56
N ALA A 31 -1.57 -5.87 29.45
CA ALA A 31 -3.02 -5.74 29.56
C ALA A 31 -3.75 -6.45 28.41
N PHE A 32 -3.15 -6.45 27.22
CA PHE A 32 -3.68 -7.12 26.04
C PHE A 32 -3.54 -8.65 26.12
N THR A 33 -2.43 -9.17 26.63
CA THR A 33 -2.24 -10.63 26.78
C THR A 33 -3.09 -11.25 27.89
N SER A 34 -3.56 -10.45 28.85
CA SER A 34 -4.33 -10.93 30.01
C SER A 34 -5.85 -10.90 29.84
N LYS A 35 -6.36 -10.34 28.74
CA LYS A 35 -7.81 -10.23 28.48
C LYS A 35 -8.15 -10.67 27.06
N PRO A 36 -9.28 -11.36 26.84
CA PRO A 36 -9.76 -11.59 25.49
C PRO A 36 -10.07 -10.25 24.83
N THR A 37 -9.54 -10.06 23.62
CA THR A 37 -9.70 -8.84 22.83
C THR A 37 -10.35 -9.18 21.49
N SER A 38 -11.13 -8.24 20.96
CA SER A 38 -11.69 -8.38 19.61
C SER A 38 -10.58 -8.37 18.56
N LEU A 39 -10.84 -8.97 17.40
CA LEU A 39 -9.97 -8.92 16.22
C LEU A 39 -9.50 -7.48 15.92
N ASP A 40 -10.45 -6.56 15.83
CA ASP A 40 -10.20 -5.15 15.45
C ASP A 40 -9.25 -4.44 16.39
N LEU A 41 -9.50 -4.52 17.70
CA LEU A 41 -8.61 -3.95 18.70
C LEU A 41 -7.20 -4.55 18.63
N SER A 42 -7.08 -5.84 18.34
CA SER A 42 -5.79 -6.51 18.18
C SER A 42 -5.01 -5.95 16.99
N LEU A 43 -5.68 -5.79 15.85
CA LEU A 43 -5.09 -5.22 14.63
C LEU A 43 -4.72 -3.74 14.82
N ILE A 44 -5.60 -2.95 15.43
CA ILE A 44 -5.30 -1.55 15.77
C ILE A 44 -4.04 -1.46 16.64
N LEU A 45 -3.92 -2.30 17.66
CA LEU A 45 -2.76 -2.29 18.56
C LEU A 45 -1.48 -2.69 17.84
N CYS A 46 -1.49 -3.78 17.06
CA CYS A 46 -0.36 -4.17 16.21
C CYS A 46 0.10 -3.01 15.30
N ARG A 47 -0.85 -2.26 14.73
CA ARG A 47 -0.54 -1.11 13.89
C ARG A 47 0.07 0.04 14.67
N LEU A 48 -0.53 0.41 15.80
CA LEU A 48 -0.05 1.49 16.67
C LEU A 48 1.35 1.21 17.21
N PHE A 49 1.59 -0.03 17.64
CA PHE A 49 2.90 -0.46 18.13
C PHE A 49 3.95 -0.44 17.03
N SER A 50 3.62 -0.94 15.83
CA SER A 50 4.51 -0.82 14.68
C SER A 50 4.82 0.64 14.37
N SER A 51 3.81 1.52 14.28
CA SER A 51 4.01 2.95 14.02
C SER A 51 4.87 3.64 15.09
N THR A 52 4.71 3.27 16.35
CA THR A 52 5.51 3.80 17.46
C THR A 52 6.96 3.36 17.34
N ALA A 53 7.21 2.07 17.10
CA ALA A 53 8.54 1.50 16.92
C ALA A 53 9.28 2.12 15.72
N LYS A 54 8.60 2.24 14.56
CA LYS A 54 9.14 2.93 13.37
C LYS A 54 9.57 4.37 13.67
N ARG A 55 8.81 5.08 14.52
CA ARG A 55 9.13 6.46 14.90
C ARG A 55 10.33 6.58 15.82
N MET A 56 10.59 5.54 16.62
CA MET A 56 11.77 5.44 17.46
C MET A 56 13.01 4.91 16.70
N GLY A 57 12.86 4.50 15.44
CA GLY A 57 13.93 3.85 14.68
C GLY A 57 14.12 2.35 15.00
N ASP A 58 13.24 1.76 15.81
CA ASP A 58 13.21 0.33 16.11
C ASP A 58 12.42 -0.41 15.03
N TRP A 59 13.10 -0.72 13.92
CA TRP A 59 12.49 -1.37 12.76
C TRP A 59 12.19 -2.85 12.99
N ASP A 60 12.94 -3.52 13.86
CA ASP A 60 12.74 -4.94 14.17
C ASP A 60 11.45 -5.14 14.94
N SER A 61 11.23 -4.38 16.02
CA SER A 61 9.95 -4.40 16.74
C SER A 61 8.80 -3.99 15.84
N ALA A 62 9.03 -3.01 14.95
CA ALA A 62 8.02 -2.62 13.98
C ALA A 62 7.61 -3.75 13.04
N ALA A 63 8.57 -4.55 12.56
CA ALA A 63 8.32 -5.71 11.72
C ALA A 63 7.61 -6.83 12.48
N VAL A 64 8.01 -7.10 13.73
CA VAL A 64 7.37 -8.08 14.61
C VAL A 64 5.89 -7.77 14.80
N HIS A 65 5.52 -6.52 15.10
CA HIS A 65 4.11 -6.17 15.30
C HIS A 65 3.27 -6.28 14.02
N ILE A 66 3.86 -5.95 12.87
CA ILE A 66 3.17 -6.17 11.59
C ILE A 66 3.03 -7.68 11.32
N HIS A 67 4.04 -8.48 11.67
CA HIS A 67 3.96 -9.92 11.56
C HIS A 67 2.84 -10.53 12.40
N HIS A 68 2.72 -10.09 13.65
CA HIS A 68 1.65 -10.52 14.53
C HIS A 68 0.27 -10.15 13.97
N GLY A 69 0.10 -8.94 13.43
CA GLY A 69 -1.16 -8.56 12.77
C GLY A 69 -1.49 -9.45 11.57
N GLY A 70 -0.48 -9.86 10.78
CA GLY A 70 -0.66 -10.82 9.69
C GLY A 70 -1.05 -12.22 10.18
N ASN A 71 -0.47 -12.71 11.27
CA ASN A 71 -0.86 -13.98 11.90
C ASN A 71 -2.31 -13.95 12.38
N ILE A 72 -2.71 -12.87 13.04
CA ILE A 72 -4.07 -12.68 13.55
C ILE A 72 -5.10 -12.73 12.42
N LEU A 73 -4.84 -12.06 11.30
CA LEU A 73 -5.72 -12.08 10.12
C LEU A 73 -5.82 -13.47 9.51
N ARG A 74 -4.68 -14.16 9.35
CA ARG A 74 -4.67 -15.53 8.85
C ARG A 74 -5.43 -16.48 9.76
N GLU A 75 -5.23 -16.39 11.07
CA GLU A 75 -5.95 -17.24 12.02
C GLU A 75 -7.46 -16.97 12.00
N ALA A 76 -7.88 -15.70 11.95
CA ALA A 76 -9.29 -15.33 11.82
C ALA A 76 -9.92 -15.93 10.56
N HIS A 77 -9.21 -15.90 9.44
CA HIS A 77 -9.63 -16.50 8.18
C HIS A 77 -9.76 -18.03 8.28
N HIS A 78 -8.74 -18.72 8.81
CA HIS A 78 -8.77 -20.19 8.98
C HIS A 78 -9.90 -20.65 9.91
N GLN A 79 -10.28 -19.82 10.88
CA GLN A 79 -11.39 -20.10 11.80
C GLN A 79 -12.76 -19.77 11.22
N GLY A 80 -12.84 -19.31 9.96
CA GLY A 80 -14.10 -18.94 9.31
C GLY A 80 -14.82 -17.77 10.00
N LYS A 81 -14.09 -16.96 10.79
CA LYS A 81 -14.67 -15.79 11.44
C LYS A 81 -14.97 -14.73 10.40
N ALA A 82 -16.16 -14.14 10.47
CA ALA A 82 -16.50 -12.98 9.66
C ALA A 82 -15.43 -11.89 9.87
N VAL A 83 -14.82 -11.45 8.77
CA VAL A 83 -13.81 -10.41 8.76
C VAL A 83 -14.54 -9.09 8.87
N SER A 84 -14.17 -8.26 9.84
CA SER A 84 -14.73 -6.91 9.96
C SER A 84 -14.22 -6.02 8.83
N GLU A 85 -14.96 -4.95 8.52
CA GLU A 85 -14.53 -3.92 7.56
C GLU A 85 -13.15 -3.36 7.93
N LEU A 86 -12.87 -3.18 9.23
CA LEU A 86 -11.58 -2.71 9.71
C LEU A 86 -10.47 -3.72 9.43
N ALA A 87 -10.72 -5.01 9.66
CA ALA A 87 -9.76 -6.05 9.36
C ALA A 87 -9.46 -6.12 7.86
N SER A 88 -10.48 -6.02 6.99
CA SER A 88 -10.31 -5.93 5.53
C SER A 88 -9.51 -4.69 5.11
N LEU A 89 -9.79 -3.52 5.70
CA LEU A 89 -9.04 -2.28 5.46
C LEU A 89 -7.56 -2.43 5.83
N MET A 90 -7.26 -3.08 6.95
CA MET A 90 -5.89 -3.23 7.46
C MET A 90 -5.16 -4.43 6.85
N ALA A 91 -5.87 -5.36 6.19
CA ALA A 91 -5.31 -6.60 5.68
C ALA A 91 -4.12 -6.40 4.73
N PRO A 92 -4.18 -5.50 3.73
CA PRO A 92 -3.04 -5.28 2.85
C PRO A 92 -1.80 -4.82 3.59
N THR A 93 -1.98 -3.99 4.62
CA THR A 93 -0.84 -3.47 5.40
C THR A 93 -0.11 -4.59 6.14
N PHE A 94 -0.86 -5.50 6.75
CA PHE A 94 -0.32 -6.60 7.53
C PHE A 94 0.21 -7.71 6.63
N LEU A 95 -0.60 -8.18 5.68
CA LEU A 95 -0.28 -9.28 4.78
C LEU A 95 0.87 -8.91 3.82
N CYS A 96 0.86 -7.69 3.26
CA CYS A 96 1.92 -7.22 2.36
C CYS A 96 3.30 -7.14 2.97
N THR A 97 3.35 -6.85 4.27
CA THR A 97 4.61 -6.78 4.97
C THR A 97 5.11 -8.17 5.36
N THR A 98 4.23 -9.06 5.78
CA THR A 98 4.61 -10.42 6.18
C THR A 98 5.12 -11.28 5.05
N GLU A 99 4.48 -11.22 3.88
CA GLU A 99 4.84 -12.09 2.77
C GLU A 99 6.16 -11.65 2.11
N ASN A 100 6.43 -10.34 2.08
CA ASN A 100 7.67 -9.78 1.54
C ASN A 100 8.90 -9.92 2.45
N ILE A 101 8.73 -9.98 3.78
CA ILE A 101 9.86 -10.06 4.73
C ILE A 101 10.26 -11.51 5.02
N LEU A 102 9.30 -12.44 5.06
CA LEU A 102 9.54 -13.78 5.59
C LEU A 102 9.46 -14.89 4.55
N GLY A 103 9.33 -14.55 3.25
CA GLY A 103 9.20 -15.56 2.19
C GLY A 103 8.04 -16.52 2.44
N GLY A 104 6.96 -16.02 3.05
CA GLY A 104 5.86 -16.83 3.55
C GLY A 104 5.05 -17.42 2.41
N ASP A 105 5.43 -18.63 1.97
CA ASP A 105 4.74 -19.42 0.94
C ASP A 105 3.36 -19.96 1.36
N LEU A 106 2.86 -19.57 2.53
CA LEU A 106 1.56 -20.00 3.06
C LEU A 106 0.39 -19.57 2.16
N GLY A 107 0.46 -18.40 1.53
CA GLY A 107 -0.56 -17.98 0.57
C GLY A 107 -0.55 -18.77 -0.75
N LEU A 108 0.52 -19.53 -1.04
CA LEU A 108 0.54 -20.49 -2.16
C LEU A 108 -0.09 -21.84 -1.79
N GLN A 109 -0.28 -22.13 -0.50
CA GLN A 109 -0.86 -23.40 -0.04
C GLN A 109 -2.39 -23.42 -0.19
N THR A 110 -3.03 -22.25 -0.19
CA THR A 110 -4.47 -22.06 -0.39
C THR A 110 -4.89 -21.99 -1.86
N ILE A 111 -3.93 -21.83 -2.77
CA ILE A 111 -4.15 -21.67 -4.21
C ILE A 111 -3.86 -23.00 -4.92
N PHE A 112 -4.64 -23.34 -5.95
CA PHE A 112 -4.42 -24.56 -6.71
C PHE A 112 -2.98 -24.60 -7.28
N LYS A 113 -2.34 -25.76 -7.25
CA LYS A 113 -0.95 -25.93 -7.77
C LYS A 113 -0.79 -25.40 -9.21
N THR A 114 -1.84 -25.48 -10.01
CA THR A 114 -1.89 -24.97 -11.39
C THR A 114 -1.80 -23.44 -11.51
N GLN A 115 -2.19 -22.72 -10.46
CA GLN A 115 -2.21 -21.25 -10.39
C GLN A 115 -0.93 -20.67 -9.75
N GLN A 116 -0.07 -21.50 -9.15
CA GLN A 116 1.15 -21.07 -8.46
C GLN A 116 2.19 -20.45 -9.42
N ALA A 117 2.38 -21.03 -10.60
CA ALA A 117 3.33 -20.50 -11.58
C ALA A 117 2.90 -19.11 -12.10
N PRO A 118 1.64 -18.91 -12.56
CA PRO A 118 1.15 -17.58 -12.90
C PRO A 118 1.27 -16.55 -11.76
N LEU A 119 0.92 -16.94 -10.54
CA LEU A 119 1.03 -16.06 -9.38
C LEU A 119 2.47 -15.68 -9.04
N THR A 120 3.41 -16.59 -9.24
CA THR A 120 4.85 -16.32 -9.03
C THR A 120 5.35 -15.24 -9.98
N ILE A 121 4.86 -15.23 -11.23
CA ILE A 121 5.16 -14.16 -12.20
C ILE A 121 4.62 -12.82 -11.69
N LEU A 122 3.35 -12.77 -11.26
CA LEU A 122 2.79 -11.53 -10.68
C LEU A 122 3.54 -11.08 -9.43
N LYS A 123 3.97 -11.99 -8.55
CA LYS A 123 4.80 -11.68 -7.38
C LYS A 123 6.12 -11.05 -7.79
N THR A 124 6.75 -11.57 -8.84
CA THR A 124 8.00 -11.03 -9.40
C THR A 124 7.81 -9.62 -9.94
N ILE A 125 6.76 -9.39 -10.73
CA ILE A 125 6.40 -8.07 -11.25
C ILE A 125 6.16 -7.08 -10.09
N HIS A 126 5.38 -7.48 -9.08
CA HIS A 126 5.11 -6.67 -7.90
C HIS A 126 6.40 -6.31 -7.15
N ALA A 127 7.27 -7.30 -6.89
CA ALA A 127 8.55 -7.10 -6.22
C ALA A 127 9.47 -6.11 -6.96
N GLU A 128 9.59 -6.23 -8.29
CA GLU A 128 10.38 -5.32 -9.13
C GLU A 128 9.82 -3.89 -9.15
N TYR A 129 8.48 -3.75 -9.19
CA TYR A 129 7.86 -2.44 -9.06
C TYR A 129 8.15 -1.84 -7.68
N SER A 130 8.14 -2.68 -6.64
CA SER A 130 8.46 -2.22 -5.30
C SER A 130 9.89 -1.71 -5.17
N GLN A 131 10.86 -2.40 -5.77
CA GLN A 131 12.24 -1.93 -5.84
C GLN A 131 12.34 -0.57 -6.54
N THR A 132 11.55 -0.36 -7.60
CA THR A 132 11.48 0.92 -8.32
C THR A 132 11.01 2.06 -7.40
N LEU A 133 10.02 1.82 -6.54
CA LEU A 133 9.54 2.81 -5.58
C LEU A 133 10.57 3.18 -4.50
N ARG A 134 11.56 2.32 -4.21
CA ARG A 134 12.66 2.68 -3.30
C ARG A 134 13.45 3.87 -3.85
N LEU A 135 13.66 3.94 -5.17
CA LEU A 135 14.34 5.07 -5.80
C LEU A 135 13.49 6.33 -5.76
N VAL A 136 12.17 6.21 -5.97
CA VAL A 136 11.22 7.34 -5.82
C VAL A 136 11.34 7.98 -4.44
N ARG A 137 11.52 7.18 -3.39
CA ARG A 137 11.76 7.69 -2.03
C ARG A 137 13.08 8.45 -1.90
N ARG A 138 14.18 7.89 -2.41
CA ARG A 138 15.51 8.55 -2.36
C ARG A 138 15.47 9.90 -3.07
N HIS A 139 14.68 10.00 -4.14
CA HIS A 139 14.47 11.21 -4.92
C HIS A 139 13.13 11.91 -4.63
N LYS A 140 12.60 11.81 -3.40
CA LYS A 140 11.24 12.33 -3.08
C LYS A 140 11.06 13.84 -3.29
N ASN A 141 12.13 14.63 -3.13
CA ASN A 141 12.14 16.09 -3.29
C ASN A 141 12.31 16.50 -4.75
N ASP A 142 12.55 15.52 -5.59
CA ASP A 142 13.09 15.63 -6.93
C ASP A 142 12.04 15.23 -7.99
N ILE A 143 10.93 14.64 -7.53
CA ILE A 143 9.77 14.17 -8.29
C ILE A 143 8.58 15.04 -7.90
N SER A 144 7.80 15.49 -8.88
CA SER A 144 6.59 16.28 -8.62
C SER A 144 5.60 15.50 -7.75
N SER A 145 4.85 16.21 -6.90
CA SER A 145 3.83 15.59 -6.04
C SER A 145 2.80 14.78 -6.84
N PRO A 146 2.29 15.28 -7.99
CA PRO A 146 1.54 14.50 -8.98
C PRO A 146 2.13 13.13 -9.33
N ASN A 147 3.36 13.11 -9.82
CA ASN A 147 3.99 11.89 -10.33
C ASN A 147 4.26 10.90 -9.21
N ARG A 148 4.66 11.39 -8.04
CA ARG A 148 4.81 10.57 -6.85
C ARG A 148 3.48 9.95 -6.44
N SER A 149 2.39 10.72 -6.45
CA SER A 149 1.06 10.23 -6.10
C SER A 149 0.60 9.14 -7.06
N PHE A 150 0.79 9.35 -8.37
CA PHE A 150 0.48 8.35 -9.40
C PHE A 150 1.23 7.03 -9.18
N LEU A 151 2.54 7.07 -8.93
CA LEU A 151 3.35 5.88 -8.66
C LEU A 151 2.89 5.13 -7.39
N LEU A 152 2.42 5.86 -6.38
CA LEU A 152 1.88 5.26 -5.15
C LEU A 152 0.47 4.69 -5.34
N ILE A 153 -0.35 5.28 -6.22
CA ILE A 153 -1.64 4.70 -6.64
C ILE A 153 -1.40 3.36 -7.32
N ALA A 154 -0.54 3.34 -8.33
CA ALA A 154 -0.16 2.13 -9.06
C ALA A 154 0.30 1.01 -8.10
N TRP A 155 1.14 1.34 -7.12
CA TRP A 155 1.59 0.40 -6.09
C TRP A 155 0.44 -0.18 -5.28
N SER A 156 -0.46 0.68 -4.83
CA SER A 156 -1.58 0.30 -3.98
C SER A 156 -2.55 -0.60 -4.73
N VAL A 157 -2.86 -0.27 -5.98
CA VAL A 157 -3.72 -1.09 -6.87
C VAL A 157 -3.09 -2.48 -7.09
N MET A 158 -1.81 -2.55 -7.48
CA MET A 158 -1.13 -3.84 -7.66
C MET A 158 -1.08 -4.65 -6.36
N THR A 159 -0.87 -3.98 -5.23
CA THR A 159 -0.88 -4.62 -3.91
C THR A 159 -2.27 -5.19 -3.59
N GLN A 160 -3.33 -4.38 -3.69
CA GLN A 160 -4.69 -4.83 -3.43
C GLN A 160 -5.09 -6.01 -4.34
N ALA A 161 -4.73 -5.96 -5.62
CA ALA A 161 -4.97 -7.06 -6.56
C ALA A 161 -4.21 -8.34 -6.17
N MET A 162 -2.92 -8.24 -5.84
CA MET A 162 -2.11 -9.39 -5.39
C MET A 162 -2.74 -10.05 -4.15
N TYR A 163 -3.12 -9.26 -3.14
CA TYR A 163 -3.68 -9.82 -1.90
C TYR A 163 -5.11 -10.30 -2.04
N SER A 164 -5.93 -9.65 -2.88
CA SER A 164 -7.27 -10.16 -3.21
C SER A 164 -7.18 -11.43 -4.07
N THR A 165 -6.11 -11.63 -4.85
CA THR A 165 -5.83 -12.91 -5.53
C THR A 165 -5.45 -14.00 -4.52
N MET A 166 -4.61 -13.67 -3.53
CA MET A 166 -4.11 -14.66 -2.56
C MET A 166 -5.07 -14.98 -1.42
N HIS A 167 -5.89 -14.00 -1.04
CA HIS A 167 -6.82 -14.05 0.08
C HIS A 167 -8.19 -13.43 -0.32
N PRO A 168 -8.89 -14.01 -1.31
CA PRO A 168 -10.12 -13.42 -1.88
C PRO A 168 -11.22 -13.20 -0.85
N ASP A 169 -11.27 -14.00 0.21
CA ASP A 169 -12.29 -13.90 1.26
C ASP A 169 -11.94 -12.88 2.35
N LEU A 170 -10.70 -12.36 2.37
CA LEU A 170 -10.26 -11.33 3.32
C LEU A 170 -10.38 -9.92 2.73
N MET A 171 -10.13 -9.79 1.44
CA MET A 171 -10.13 -8.52 0.71
C MET A 171 -11.31 -8.45 -0.26
N LEU A 172 -12.42 -7.94 0.27
CA LEU A 172 -13.66 -7.76 -0.46
C LEU A 172 -13.87 -6.29 -0.80
N PHE A 173 -14.07 -6.03 -2.08
CA PHE A 173 -14.55 -4.75 -2.60
C PHE A 173 -15.95 -4.97 -3.17
N THR A 174 -16.79 -3.97 -2.96
CA THR A 174 -18.20 -3.95 -3.33
C THR A 174 -18.45 -3.00 -4.49
N THR A 175 -19.67 -2.97 -5.00
CA THR A 175 -20.09 -2.01 -6.04
C THR A 175 -20.16 -0.57 -5.53
N GLU A 176 -20.11 -0.35 -4.21
CA GLU A 176 -20.08 0.99 -3.60
C GLU A 176 -18.65 1.55 -3.53
N ASP A 177 -17.64 0.70 -3.69
CA ASP A 177 -16.25 1.14 -3.75
C ASP A 177 -15.99 1.83 -5.09
N PRO A 178 -15.30 2.99 -5.11
CA PRO A 178 -15.08 3.78 -6.32
C PRO A 178 -13.94 3.21 -7.19
N ILE A 179 -13.92 1.90 -7.38
CA ILE A 179 -12.97 1.16 -8.20
C ILE A 179 -13.64 0.66 -9.48
N VAL A 180 -12.85 0.46 -10.52
CA VAL A 180 -13.29 -0.21 -11.76
C VAL A 180 -13.02 -1.70 -11.61
N PRO A 181 -14.04 -2.57 -11.59
CA PRO A 181 -13.85 -4.02 -11.40
C PRO A 181 -12.98 -4.64 -12.49
N ALA A 182 -12.17 -5.65 -12.15
CA ALA A 182 -11.23 -6.30 -13.07
C ALA A 182 -11.88 -6.79 -14.37
N ARG A 183 -13.12 -7.30 -14.33
CA ARG A 183 -13.87 -7.70 -15.52
C ARG A 183 -14.12 -6.54 -16.50
N GLN A 184 -14.44 -5.36 -15.98
CA GLN A 184 -14.62 -4.16 -16.80
C GLN A 184 -13.28 -3.65 -17.33
N VAL A 185 -12.22 -3.71 -16.51
CA VAL A 185 -10.85 -3.38 -16.95
C VAL A 185 -10.42 -4.28 -18.12
N LYS A 186 -10.70 -5.59 -18.03
CA LYS A 186 -10.42 -6.56 -19.11
C LYS A 186 -11.12 -6.19 -20.41
N ALA A 187 -12.41 -5.82 -20.35
CA ALA A 187 -13.16 -5.40 -21.53
C ALA A 187 -12.54 -4.14 -22.16
N ASN A 188 -12.25 -3.11 -21.35
CA ASN A 188 -11.64 -1.87 -21.83
C ASN A 188 -10.26 -2.10 -22.50
N LEU A 189 -9.44 -2.99 -21.93
CA LEU A 189 -8.14 -3.35 -22.50
C LEU A 189 -8.28 -4.12 -23.81
N ALA A 190 -9.27 -5.02 -23.91
CA ALA A 190 -9.55 -5.75 -25.14
C ALA A 190 -10.01 -4.80 -26.25
N ASP A 191 -10.94 -3.91 -25.95
CA ASP A 191 -11.50 -2.93 -26.90
C ASP A 191 -10.43 -1.95 -27.42
N SER A 192 -9.46 -1.61 -26.58
CA SER A 192 -8.33 -0.73 -26.95
C SER A 192 -7.14 -1.49 -27.55
N GLY A 193 -7.23 -2.81 -27.73
CA GLY A 193 -6.12 -3.64 -28.26
C GLY A 193 -4.89 -3.68 -27.36
N SER A 194 -5.03 -3.38 -26.07
CA SER A 194 -3.96 -3.27 -25.08
C SER A 194 -3.99 -4.39 -24.03
N LEU A 195 -4.82 -5.41 -24.24
CA LEU A 195 -4.87 -6.60 -23.39
C LEU A 195 -3.63 -7.48 -23.66
N LEU A 196 -2.84 -7.71 -22.61
CA LEU A 196 -1.63 -8.51 -22.63
C LEU A 196 -1.89 -9.86 -21.97
N ASP A 197 -1.29 -10.91 -22.52
CA ASP A 197 -1.14 -12.16 -21.79
C ASP A 197 -0.11 -12.02 -20.66
N LEU A 198 0.00 -13.03 -19.80
CA LEU A 198 0.87 -12.97 -18.63
C LEU A 198 2.36 -12.82 -18.99
N ARG A 199 2.81 -13.42 -20.10
CA ARG A 199 4.22 -13.39 -20.51
C ARG A 199 4.57 -12.02 -21.10
N ASP A 200 3.70 -11.50 -21.94
CA ASP A 200 3.86 -10.16 -22.51
C ASP A 200 3.76 -9.09 -21.42
N LEU A 201 2.89 -9.29 -20.43
CA LEU A 201 2.80 -8.43 -19.26
C LEU A 201 4.12 -8.40 -18.49
N GLU A 202 4.72 -9.55 -18.20
CA GLU A 202 6.00 -9.64 -17.48
C GLU A 202 7.09 -8.86 -18.21
N VAL A 203 7.28 -9.14 -19.51
CA VAL A 203 8.30 -8.46 -20.32
C VAL A 203 8.06 -6.95 -20.34
N THR A 204 6.81 -6.53 -20.56
CA THR A 204 6.44 -5.11 -20.67
C THR A 204 6.63 -4.37 -19.35
N CYS A 205 6.16 -4.94 -18.24
CA CYS A 205 6.31 -4.36 -16.91
C CYS A 205 7.78 -4.22 -16.51
N LEU A 206 8.56 -5.29 -16.66
CA LEU A 206 9.96 -5.29 -16.25
C LEU A 206 10.80 -4.29 -17.09
N SER A 207 10.52 -4.17 -18.39
CA SER A 207 11.11 -3.13 -19.23
C SER A 207 10.74 -1.74 -18.74
N LEU A 208 9.44 -1.48 -18.55
CA LEU A 208 8.94 -0.19 -18.11
C LEU A 208 9.52 0.23 -16.76
N PHE A 209 9.64 -0.70 -15.80
CA PHE A 209 10.21 -0.40 -14.49
C PHE A 209 11.69 -0.03 -14.58
N ARG A 210 12.46 -0.65 -15.48
CA ARG A 210 13.85 -0.24 -15.75
C ARG A 210 13.91 1.16 -16.37
N GLU A 211 12.99 1.49 -17.28
CA GLU A 211 12.88 2.82 -17.88
C GLU A 211 12.54 3.87 -16.82
N ILE A 212 11.55 3.62 -15.96
CA ILE A 212 11.18 4.50 -14.85
C ILE A 212 12.39 4.71 -13.93
N ARG A 213 13.05 3.62 -13.47
CA ARG A 213 14.26 3.72 -12.63
C ARG A 213 15.34 4.59 -13.28
N SER A 214 15.58 4.39 -14.58
CA SER A 214 16.58 5.16 -15.33
C SER A 214 16.22 6.64 -15.40
N SER A 215 14.95 6.97 -15.63
CA SER A 215 14.45 8.35 -15.66
C SER A 215 14.54 9.05 -14.30
N LEU A 216 14.39 8.30 -13.20
CA LEU A 216 14.52 8.85 -11.84
C LEU A 216 15.97 9.25 -11.50
N VAL A 217 16.96 8.54 -12.05
CA VAL A 217 18.39 8.80 -11.82
C VAL A 217 18.92 9.94 -12.71
N LYS A 218 18.28 10.19 -13.86
CA LYS A 218 18.65 11.28 -14.80
C LYS A 218 18.32 12.68 -14.26
N SER A 219 18.98 13.70 -14.84
CA SER A 219 18.97 15.09 -14.36
C SER A 219 17.57 15.73 -14.33
N LYS A 220 17.41 16.84 -13.58
CA LYS A 220 16.13 17.52 -13.36
C LYS A 220 15.40 17.96 -14.65
N GLN A 221 16.09 18.17 -15.76
CA GLN A 221 15.49 18.60 -17.04
C GLN A 221 14.77 17.47 -17.79
N ASP A 222 15.13 16.19 -17.58
CA ASP A 222 14.49 15.03 -18.23
C ASP A 222 13.22 14.55 -17.49
N ARG A 223 12.87 15.13 -16.35
CA ARG A 223 11.80 14.62 -15.48
C ARG A 223 10.38 15.01 -15.91
N GLN A 224 10.23 15.82 -16.95
CA GLN A 224 8.95 16.04 -17.65
C GLN A 224 8.52 14.82 -18.49
N MET A 225 9.41 13.82 -18.70
CA MET A 225 9.13 12.59 -19.45
C MET A 225 8.21 11.58 -18.76
N LEU A 226 7.61 11.90 -17.61
CA LEU A 226 6.79 10.94 -16.87
C LEU A 226 5.40 10.72 -17.46
N ASN A 227 4.83 11.66 -18.24
CA ASN A 227 3.46 11.49 -18.76
C ASN A 227 3.32 10.30 -19.73
N PRO A 228 4.21 10.09 -20.73
CA PRO A 228 4.16 8.87 -21.56
C PRO A 228 4.43 7.58 -20.78
N LEU A 229 5.24 7.65 -19.72
CA LEU A 229 5.50 6.52 -18.83
C LEU A 229 4.32 6.21 -17.90
N GLN A 230 3.51 7.22 -17.54
CA GLN A 230 2.32 7.07 -16.72
C GLN A 230 1.24 6.28 -17.45
N GLU A 231 0.96 6.61 -18.72
CA GLU A 231 -0.01 5.84 -19.51
C GLU A 231 0.43 4.38 -19.69
N ARG A 232 1.71 4.15 -20.01
CA ARG A 232 2.25 2.78 -20.10
C ARG A 232 2.16 2.06 -18.76
N LEU A 233 2.39 2.75 -17.65
CA LEU A 233 2.28 2.18 -16.31
C LEU A 233 0.83 1.87 -15.95
N LYS A 234 -0.12 2.73 -16.34
CA LYS A 234 -1.56 2.50 -16.19
C LYS A 234 -1.96 1.21 -16.88
N ILE A 235 -1.60 1.04 -18.15
CA ILE A 235 -1.86 -0.18 -18.93
C ILE A 235 -1.22 -1.41 -18.27
N CYS A 236 0.01 -1.29 -17.77
CA CYS A 236 0.69 -2.38 -17.04
C CYS A 236 -0.08 -2.78 -15.77
N VAL A 237 -0.52 -1.81 -14.97
CA VAL A 237 -1.26 -2.06 -13.73
C VAL A 237 -2.65 -2.62 -14.02
N ASP A 238 -3.36 -2.08 -15.00
CA ASP A 238 -4.67 -2.59 -15.44
C ASP A 238 -4.56 -4.05 -15.88
N ASN A 239 -3.56 -4.39 -16.70
CA ASN A 239 -3.30 -5.78 -17.10
C ASN A 239 -2.88 -6.66 -15.91
N PHE A 240 -2.09 -6.13 -14.97
CA PHE A 240 -1.71 -6.86 -13.75
C PHE A 240 -2.94 -7.27 -12.93
N VAL A 241 -3.89 -6.35 -12.76
CA VAL A 241 -5.16 -6.65 -12.07
C VAL A 241 -5.97 -7.68 -12.85
N VAL A 242 -6.05 -7.57 -14.18
CA VAL A 242 -6.73 -8.57 -15.01
C VAL A 242 -6.08 -9.95 -14.86
N GLN A 243 -4.76 -10.06 -14.90
CA GLN A 243 -4.08 -11.34 -14.72
C GLN A 243 -4.31 -11.93 -13.31
N GLY A 244 -4.38 -11.09 -12.27
CA GLY A 244 -4.80 -11.53 -10.93
C GLY A 244 -6.21 -12.14 -10.92
N PHE A 245 -7.16 -11.48 -11.61
CA PHE A 245 -8.53 -11.97 -11.78
C PHE A 245 -8.61 -13.29 -12.57
N GLU A 246 -7.79 -13.47 -13.61
CA GLU A 246 -7.75 -14.75 -14.35
C GLU A 246 -7.22 -15.90 -13.48
N ILE A 247 -6.31 -15.61 -12.55
CA ILE A 247 -5.77 -16.59 -11.60
C ILE A 247 -6.82 -16.96 -10.55
N GLU A 248 -7.48 -15.98 -9.94
CA GLU A 248 -8.52 -16.18 -8.92
C GLU A 248 -9.77 -15.35 -9.27
N PRO A 249 -10.77 -15.95 -9.95
CA PRO A 249 -11.98 -15.22 -10.39
C PRO A 249 -12.87 -14.71 -9.26
N ARG A 250 -12.66 -15.15 -8.00
CA ARG A 250 -13.33 -14.58 -6.82
C ARG A 250 -12.70 -13.26 -6.36
N MET A 251 -11.55 -12.88 -6.90
CA MET A 251 -10.91 -11.61 -6.62
C MET A 251 -11.88 -10.46 -6.95
N THR A 252 -12.10 -9.57 -5.98
CA THR A 252 -12.99 -8.41 -6.11
C THR A 252 -12.24 -7.10 -6.33
N ALA A 253 -10.92 -7.11 -6.16
CA ALA A 253 -10.08 -5.95 -6.43
C ALA A 253 -10.22 -5.47 -7.89
N GLY A 254 -10.04 -4.16 -8.06
CA GLY A 254 -10.16 -3.47 -9.33
C GLY A 254 -9.08 -2.39 -9.47
N THR A 255 -9.21 -1.54 -10.46
CA THR A 255 -8.30 -0.40 -10.61
C THR A 255 -8.94 0.91 -10.17
N PHE A 256 -8.11 1.76 -9.59
CA PHE A 256 -8.48 3.10 -9.17
C PHE A 256 -7.49 4.07 -9.81
N TRP A 257 -8.01 4.99 -10.60
CA TRP A 257 -7.24 6.08 -11.20
C TRP A 257 -7.93 7.39 -10.85
N HIS A 258 -7.14 8.38 -10.45
CA HIS A 258 -7.64 9.70 -10.14
C HIS A 258 -7.30 10.63 -11.30
N ASP A 259 -8.33 11.04 -12.04
CA ASP A 259 -8.17 11.88 -13.24
C ASP A 259 -7.75 13.32 -12.89
N ASP A 260 -8.00 13.78 -11.66
CA ASP A 260 -7.51 15.05 -11.12
C ASP A 260 -6.17 14.87 -10.40
N ILE A 261 -5.12 15.04 -11.20
CA ILE A 261 -3.70 15.01 -10.81
C ILE A 261 -3.37 16.14 -9.80
N ASP A 262 -4.23 17.15 -9.67
CA ASP A 262 -4.08 18.28 -8.74
C ASP A 262 -4.57 17.99 -7.32
N THR A 263 -4.96 16.75 -7.02
CA THR A 263 -5.25 16.34 -5.64
C THR A 263 -3.93 16.18 -4.91
N VAL A 264 -3.39 17.33 -4.52
CA VAL A 264 -2.28 17.50 -3.59
C VAL A 264 -2.52 16.55 -2.43
N CYS A 265 -1.73 15.48 -2.34
CA CYS A 265 -1.67 14.68 -1.12
C CYS A 265 -1.56 15.67 0.05
N PRO A 266 -2.49 15.67 1.04
CA PRO A 266 -2.54 16.71 2.07
C PRO A 266 -1.26 16.86 2.90
N PHE A 267 -0.34 15.91 2.77
CA PHE A 267 0.98 15.89 3.41
C PHE A 267 2.11 16.41 2.52
N SER A 268 1.84 16.79 1.27
CA SER A 268 2.85 17.29 0.32
C SER A 268 3.08 18.80 0.40
N HIS A 269 2.32 19.51 1.23
CA HIS A 269 2.66 20.88 1.60
C HIS A 269 3.17 20.94 3.03
N ASN A 270 4.26 21.71 3.18
CA ASN A 270 4.67 22.31 4.44
C ASN A 270 3.42 22.69 5.25
N HIS A 271 3.42 22.32 6.52
CA HIS A 271 2.33 22.38 7.50
C HIS A 271 1.75 23.79 7.80
N HIS A 272 1.69 24.73 6.85
CA HIS A 272 1.33 26.11 7.16
C HIS A 272 0.22 26.79 6.37
N GLN A 273 -0.22 26.34 5.19
CA GLN A 273 -1.23 27.13 4.46
C GLN A 273 -2.18 26.27 3.63
N SER A 274 -3.37 26.00 4.17
CA SER A 274 -4.64 25.95 3.42
C SER A 274 -5.77 25.56 4.39
N ARG A 275 -6.21 26.53 5.21
CA ARG A 275 -7.49 26.49 5.92
C ARG A 275 -8.50 27.50 5.37
N PHE A 276 -8.17 28.18 4.28
CA PHE A 276 -9.01 29.23 3.71
C PHE A 276 -9.03 29.09 2.20
N HIS A 277 -10.02 28.34 1.70
CA HIS A 277 -10.74 28.57 0.44
C HIS A 277 -11.62 27.34 0.15
N ARG A 278 -12.64 27.13 1.00
CA ARG A 278 -13.85 26.39 0.64
C ARG A 278 -14.97 27.41 0.52
N ASP A 279 -15.07 28.04 -0.64
CA ASP A 279 -16.26 28.77 -1.07
C ASP A 279 -16.27 28.76 -2.59
N ARG A 280 -16.91 27.73 -3.17
CA ARG A 280 -17.60 27.77 -4.47
C ARG A 280 -18.37 26.46 -4.65
N CYS A 281 -19.70 26.61 -4.66
CA CYS A 281 -20.69 25.55 -4.81
C CYS A 281 -20.71 24.97 -6.23
N PHE A 282 -20.61 23.63 -6.37
CA PHE A 282 -21.09 22.88 -7.54
C PHE A 282 -21.69 21.54 -7.05
N PRO A 283 -23.03 21.34 -7.06
CA PRO A 283 -23.65 20.32 -6.20
C PRO A 283 -23.54 18.86 -6.66
N GLU A 284 -23.31 18.57 -7.95
CA GLU A 284 -23.43 17.20 -8.47
C GLU A 284 -22.09 16.54 -8.87
N ILE A 285 -21.06 17.34 -9.20
CA ILE A 285 -19.69 16.83 -9.48
C ILE A 285 -18.94 16.54 -8.16
N GLU A 286 -19.35 17.15 -7.04
CA GLU A 286 -18.70 17.06 -5.73
C GLU A 286 -18.84 15.69 -5.04
N HIS A 287 -19.89 14.91 -5.28
CA HIS A 287 -20.09 13.66 -4.53
C HIS A 287 -19.16 12.54 -4.99
N ALA A 288 -19.12 12.25 -6.30
CA ALA A 288 -18.25 11.21 -6.85
C ALA A 288 -16.75 11.56 -6.69
N THR A 289 -16.39 12.85 -6.74
CA THR A 289 -15.02 13.30 -6.46
C THR A 289 -14.67 13.18 -4.98
N ARG A 290 -15.58 13.52 -4.06
CA ARG A 290 -15.36 13.35 -2.60
C ARG A 290 -15.28 11.88 -2.17
N GLU A 291 -16.04 10.99 -2.78
CA GLU A 291 -15.97 9.55 -2.51
C GLU A 291 -14.67 8.95 -3.03
N LYS A 292 -14.25 9.31 -4.26
CA LYS A 292 -12.92 8.96 -4.79
C LYS A 292 -11.79 9.53 -3.93
N GLU A 293 -11.91 10.76 -3.45
CA GLU A 293 -10.92 11.40 -2.56
C GLU A 293 -10.87 10.69 -1.19
N LYS A 294 -12.03 10.35 -0.61
CA LYS A 294 -12.10 9.59 0.65
C LYS A 294 -11.48 8.21 0.48
N TYR A 295 -11.82 7.50 -0.59
CA TYR A 295 -11.24 6.19 -0.90
C TYR A 295 -9.75 6.29 -1.14
N TYR A 296 -9.30 7.29 -1.91
CA TYR A 296 -7.87 7.56 -2.10
C TYR A 296 -7.18 7.75 -0.75
N MET A 297 -7.73 8.60 0.11
CA MET A 297 -7.12 8.90 1.41
C MET A 297 -7.12 7.71 2.37
N GLU A 298 -8.10 6.81 2.28
CA GLU A 298 -8.28 5.69 3.20
C GLU A 298 -7.59 4.40 2.73
N PHE A 299 -7.59 4.12 1.43
CA PHE A 299 -7.16 2.84 0.86
C PHE A 299 -5.93 2.94 -0.06
N VAL A 300 -5.56 4.14 -0.52
CA VAL A 300 -4.54 4.34 -1.57
C VAL A 300 -3.37 5.22 -1.10
N CYS A 301 -3.63 6.24 -0.28
CA CYS A 301 -2.65 7.20 0.19
C CYS A 301 -1.74 6.55 1.24
N PRO A 302 -0.46 6.26 0.94
CA PRO A 302 0.41 5.49 1.84
C PRO A 302 0.63 6.14 3.20
N TYR A 303 0.46 7.47 3.27
CA TYR A 303 0.62 8.27 4.49
C TYR A 303 -0.56 8.15 5.45
N ARG A 304 -1.76 7.83 4.97
CA ARG A 304 -2.98 7.72 5.81
C ARG A 304 -3.51 6.29 5.88
N SER A 305 -3.50 5.55 4.77
CA SER A 305 -3.86 4.12 4.75
C SER A 305 -2.82 3.27 5.48
N GLY A 306 -1.58 3.78 5.57
CA GLY A 306 -0.50 3.05 6.21
C GLY A 306 0.13 1.96 5.33
N PHE A 307 -0.29 1.87 4.06
CA PHE A 307 0.23 1.02 2.99
C PHE A 307 1.60 1.51 2.51
N MET A 308 2.50 1.82 3.44
CA MET A 308 3.86 2.06 3.03
C MET A 308 4.53 0.73 2.73
N PRO A 309 5.18 0.58 1.57
CA PRO A 309 6.05 -0.54 1.33
C PRO A 309 7.05 -0.71 2.49
N THR A 310 7.37 -1.95 2.81
CA THR A 310 8.31 -2.35 3.88
C THR A 310 9.75 -1.88 3.70
N PHE A 311 10.05 -1.08 2.68
CA PHE A 311 11.39 -0.54 2.37
C PHE A 311 11.88 0.52 3.35
N TYR A 312 11.46 0.42 4.60
CA TYR A 312 12.08 1.13 5.70
C TYR A 312 13.25 0.36 6.33
N SER A 313 13.60 -0.83 5.82
CA SER A 313 14.74 -1.62 6.32
C SER A 313 16.13 -1.16 5.84
N ASP A 314 16.28 -0.02 5.14
CA ASP A 314 17.62 0.52 4.81
C ASP A 314 18.15 1.47 5.91
N ALA A 315 17.79 1.24 7.19
CA ALA A 315 18.54 1.79 8.32
C ALA A 315 19.65 0.79 8.71
N GLY A 316 20.53 0.46 7.77
CA GLY A 316 21.53 -0.58 8.00
C GLY A 316 22.72 -0.62 7.04
N ASN A 317 23.02 0.43 6.27
CA ASN A 317 24.31 0.48 5.54
C ASN A 317 24.87 1.88 5.18
N ASP A 318 24.32 2.98 5.69
CA ASP A 318 24.93 4.32 5.49
C ASP A 318 25.72 4.82 6.72
N PHE A 319 26.10 3.93 7.63
CA PHE A 319 27.14 4.19 8.64
C PHE A 319 28.27 3.17 8.43
N ILE A 320 29.16 3.45 7.48
CA ILE A 320 30.63 3.26 7.51
C ILE A 320 31.15 3.88 6.20
N SER A 321 31.58 5.15 6.27
CA SER A 321 32.75 5.67 5.56
C SER A 321 33.10 7.07 6.08
N THR A 322 33.69 7.08 7.26
CA THR A 322 34.91 7.87 7.52
C THR A 322 35.98 6.87 7.90
#